data_AF-A0A965UP58-F1
#
_entry.id   AF-A0A965UP58-F1
#
_cell.length_a   1.000
_cell.length_b   1.000
_cell.length_c   1.000
_cell.angle_alpha   90.00
_cell.angle_beta   90.00
_cell.angle_gamma   90.00
#
_symmetry.space_group_name_H-M   'P 1'
#
loop_
_entity.id
_entity.type
_entity.pdbx_description
1 polymer ?
#
loop_
_entity_poly.entity_id
_entity_poly.type
_entity_poly.pdbx_seq_one_letter_code
_entity_poly.pdbx_strand_id
1 'polypeptide(L)'
;MTDYSEAYQLAKVFAIVAAKKYRIDIDDAISDGYLAVSEKITKFDPEKAKLTTYIYMVVTRQIITTLRSRKVRSCVKSNSEVVCDGAVAIPEENSDDDSSVVVRLALDLAASGKKHKTIRKSVENALVEAGWGKNRIAEAFDSVLERV
;
A
#
# COMPACT_ATOMS: atom_id res chain seq x y z
N MET A 1 2.66 -10.59 -32.78
CA MET A 1 2.52 -11.81 -31.96
C MET A 1 3.36 -11.58 -30.72
N THR A 2 2.76 -11.44 -29.54
CA THR A 2 3.47 -11.10 -28.29
C THR A 2 4.31 -12.28 -27.86
N ASP A 3 5.62 -12.10 -27.69
CA ASP A 3 6.51 -13.18 -27.29
C ASP A 3 6.33 -13.49 -25.80
N TYR A 4 5.40 -14.41 -25.51
CA TYR A 4 5.09 -14.84 -24.15
C TYR A 4 6.35 -15.34 -23.43
N SER A 5 7.29 -15.96 -24.16
CA SER A 5 8.54 -16.46 -23.59
C SER A 5 9.37 -15.34 -22.98
N GLU A 6 9.56 -14.25 -23.74
CA GLU A 6 10.29 -13.07 -23.28
C GLU A 6 9.58 -12.40 -22.08
N ALA A 7 8.24 -12.28 -22.15
CA ALA A 7 7.45 -11.71 -21.08
C ALA A 7 7.58 -12.49 -19.76
N TYR A 8 7.57 -13.83 -19.82
CA TYR A 8 7.77 -14.68 -18.64
C TYR A 8 9.20 -14.60 -18.10
N GLN A 9 10.23 -14.56 -18.96
CA GLN A 9 11.60 -14.38 -18.51
C GLN A 9 11.79 -13.04 -17.75
N LEU A 10 11.24 -11.96 -18.28
CA LEU A 10 11.23 -10.66 -17.62
C LEU A 10 10.48 -10.71 -16.29
N ALA A 11 9.33 -11.40 -16.26
CA ALA A 11 8.55 -11.54 -15.04
C ALA A 11 9.33 -12.24 -13.93
N LYS A 12 10.06 -13.31 -14.25
CA LYS A 12 10.93 -14.02 -13.30
C LYS A 12 11.97 -13.08 -12.70
N VAL A 13 12.67 -12.30 -13.53
CA VAL A 13 13.70 -11.36 -13.07
C VAL A 13 13.09 -10.31 -12.13
N PHE A 14 11.98 -9.68 -12.52
CA PHE A 14 11.35 -8.65 -11.69
C PHE A 14 10.73 -9.21 -10.42
N ALA A 15 10.18 -10.42 -10.46
CA ALA A 15 9.70 -11.13 -9.29
C ALA A 15 10.81 -11.40 -8.27
N ILE A 16 11.98 -11.88 -8.72
CA ILE A 16 13.15 -12.10 -7.84
C ILE A 16 13.60 -10.78 -7.19
N VAL A 17 13.65 -9.69 -7.96
CA VAL A 17 14.02 -8.37 -7.42
C VAL A 17 13.00 -7.89 -6.38
N ALA A 18 11.71 -8.02 -6.67
CA ALA A 18 10.65 -7.70 -5.73
C ALA A 18 10.70 -8.58 -4.48
N ALA A 19 11.02 -9.87 -4.65
CA ALA A 19 11.13 -10.82 -3.55
C ALA A 19 12.18 -10.40 -2.54
N LYS A 20 13.37 -10.07 -3.03
CA LYS A 20 14.47 -9.55 -2.21
C LYS A 20 14.11 -8.22 -1.54
N LYS A 21 13.46 -7.31 -2.27
CA LYS A 21 13.07 -5.99 -1.74
C LYS A 21 12.06 -6.09 -0.59
N TYR A 22 11.06 -6.96 -0.73
CA TYR A 22 9.96 -7.08 0.24
C TYR A 22 10.11 -8.26 1.21
N ARG A 23 11.25 -8.97 1.18
CA ARG A 23 11.55 -10.13 2.03
C ARG A 23 10.45 -11.20 1.99
N ILE A 24 9.96 -11.50 0.79
CA ILE A 24 9.01 -12.60 0.54
C ILE A 24 9.75 -13.81 -0.05
N ASP A 25 9.10 -14.96 0.03
CA ASP A 25 9.56 -16.17 -0.64
C ASP A 25 9.68 -15.94 -2.16
N ILE A 26 10.79 -16.43 -2.73
CA ILE A 26 11.13 -16.20 -4.13
C ILE A 26 10.20 -16.97 -5.05
N ASP A 27 9.82 -18.20 -4.69
CA ASP A 27 8.97 -19.06 -5.52
C ASP A 27 7.52 -18.54 -5.53
N ASP A 28 7.05 -18.03 -4.39
CA ASP A 28 5.78 -17.28 -4.29
C ASP A 28 5.78 -16.07 -5.24
N ALA A 29 6.84 -15.27 -5.20
CA ALA A 29 6.93 -14.06 -6.02
C ALA A 29 6.99 -14.37 -7.52
N ILE A 30 7.72 -15.42 -7.91
CA ILE A 30 7.80 -15.87 -9.31
C ILE A 30 6.43 -16.35 -9.78
N SER A 31 5.73 -17.13 -8.97
CA SER A 31 4.38 -17.64 -9.27
C SER A 31 3.39 -16.48 -9.48
N ASP A 32 3.40 -15.49 -8.58
CA ASP A 32 2.61 -14.27 -8.70
C ASP A 32 2.97 -13.47 -9.96
N GLY A 33 4.26 -13.39 -10.29
CA GLY A 33 4.76 -12.71 -11.48
C GLY A 33 4.27 -13.36 -12.78
N TYR A 34 4.32 -14.69 -12.87
CA TYR A 34 3.81 -15.43 -14.02
C TYR A 34 2.29 -15.29 -14.16
N LEU A 35 1.55 -15.41 -13.06
CA LEU A 35 0.11 -15.22 -13.06
C LEU A 35 -0.26 -13.81 -13.58
N ALA A 36 0.46 -12.78 -13.11
CA ALA A 36 0.24 -11.41 -13.54
C ALA A 36 0.44 -11.23 -15.05
N VAL A 37 1.49 -11.84 -15.61
CA VAL A 37 1.75 -11.81 -17.04
C VAL A 37 0.68 -12.56 -17.81
N SER A 38 0.30 -13.78 -17.41
CA SER A 38 -0.73 -14.56 -18.11
C SER A 38 -2.06 -13.82 -18.21
N GLU A 39 -2.44 -13.06 -17.18
CA GLU A 39 -3.71 -12.32 -17.16
C GLU A 39 -3.68 -11.01 -17.96
N LYS A 40 -2.52 -10.34 -18.05
CA LYS A 40 -2.45 -8.93 -18.49
C LYS A 40 -1.62 -8.72 -19.75
N ILE A 41 -0.86 -9.71 -20.22
CA ILE A 41 -0.05 -9.59 -21.43
C ILE A 41 -0.89 -9.39 -22.70
N THR A 42 -2.12 -9.90 -22.73
CA THR A 42 -3.08 -9.68 -23.82
C THR A 42 -3.50 -8.22 -23.96
N LYS A 43 -3.31 -7.41 -22.91
CA LYS A 43 -3.59 -5.96 -22.89
C LYS A 43 -2.36 -5.10 -23.20
N PHE A 44 -1.22 -5.73 -23.52
CA PHE A 44 0.00 -5.01 -23.88
C PHE A 44 -0.16 -4.31 -25.22
N ASP A 45 0.25 -3.05 -25.27
CA ASP A 45 0.25 -2.21 -26.45
C ASP A 45 1.67 -1.65 -26.64
N PRO A 46 2.40 -2.09 -27.69
CA PRO A 46 3.78 -1.67 -27.93
C PRO A 46 3.91 -0.18 -28.29
N GLU A 47 2.84 0.49 -28.73
CA GLU A 47 2.87 1.92 -29.02
C GLU A 47 2.84 2.77 -27.75
N LYS A 48 2.28 2.25 -26.64
CA LYS A 48 2.14 2.97 -25.37
C LYS A 48 3.33 2.82 -24.43
N ALA A 49 4.00 1.67 -24.45
CA ALA A 49 5.12 1.41 -23.54
C ALA A 49 6.03 0.29 -24.06
N LYS A 50 7.30 0.32 -23.63
CA LYS A 50 8.22 -0.81 -23.80
C LYS A 50 7.75 -2.02 -23.00
N LEU A 51 7.94 -3.22 -23.56
CA LEU A 51 7.54 -4.49 -22.92
C LEU A 51 8.14 -4.63 -21.52
N THR A 52 9.43 -4.35 -21.36
CA THR A 52 10.14 -4.41 -20.06
C THR A 52 9.47 -3.56 -18.98
N THR A 53 9.15 -2.30 -19.30
CA THR A 53 8.45 -1.38 -18.39
C THR A 53 7.04 -1.87 -18.06
N TYR A 54 6.32 -2.40 -19.05
CA TYR A 54 4.98 -2.92 -18.86
C TYR A 54 4.98 -4.14 -17.93
N ILE A 55 5.84 -5.14 -18.18
CA ILE A 55 5.96 -6.35 -17.36
C ILE A 55 6.38 -5.98 -15.93
N TYR A 56 7.38 -5.11 -15.77
CA TYR A 56 7.79 -4.62 -14.45
C TYR A 56 6.60 -4.05 -13.66
N MET A 57 5.80 -3.17 -14.29
CA MET A 57 4.64 -2.56 -13.65
C MET A 57 3.59 -3.61 -13.27
N VAL A 58 3.30 -4.55 -14.18
CA VAL A 58 2.31 -5.61 -13.99
C VAL A 58 2.69 -6.52 -12.82
N VAL A 59 3.93 -7.04 -12.82
CA VAL A 59 4.44 -7.96 -11.80
C VAL A 59 4.52 -7.28 -10.43
N THR A 60 5.09 -6.08 -10.37
CA THR A 60 5.23 -5.36 -9.09
C THR A 60 3.88 -5.03 -8.47
N ARG A 61 2.88 -4.63 -9.28
CA ARG A 61 1.52 -4.37 -8.79
C ARG A 61 0.86 -5.63 -8.25
N GLN A 62 1.04 -6.77 -8.90
CA GLN A 62 0.48 -8.03 -8.44
C GLN A 62 1.05 -8.41 -7.07
N ILE A 63 2.38 -8.44 -6.95
CA ILE A 63 3.07 -8.82 -5.71
C ILE A 63 2.66 -7.91 -4.54
N ILE A 64 2.62 -6.59 -4.76
CA ILE A 64 2.16 -5.63 -3.73
C ILE A 64 0.71 -5.90 -3.33
N THR A 65 -0.15 -6.26 -4.28
CA THR A 65 -1.56 -6.57 -4.01
C THR A 65 -1.68 -7.85 -3.17
N THR A 66 -0.94 -8.91 -3.51
CA THR A 66 -0.89 -10.15 -2.73
C THR A 66 -0.41 -9.88 -1.30
N LEU A 67 0.65 -9.09 -1.14
CA LEU A 67 1.20 -8.69 0.15
C LEU A 67 0.17 -7.97 1.02
N ARG A 68 -0.55 -6.99 0.44
CA ARG A 68 -1.63 -6.29 1.15
C ARG A 68 -2.73 -7.25 1.58
N SER A 69 -3.16 -8.14 0.70
CA SER A 69 -4.20 -9.13 1.00
C SER A 69 -3.77 -10.14 2.07
N ARG A 70 -2.47 -10.51 2.13
CA ARG A 70 -1.92 -11.35 3.21
C ARG A 70 -1.90 -10.58 4.53
N LYS A 71 -1.47 -9.32 4.53
CA LYS A 71 -1.46 -8.46 5.74
C LYS A 71 -2.88 -8.28 6.31
N VAL A 72 -3.86 -7.94 5.47
CA VAL A 72 -5.27 -7.81 5.88
C VAL A 72 -5.78 -9.11 6.48
N ARG A 73 -5.54 -10.27 5.84
CA ARG A 73 -6.00 -11.57 6.35
C ARG A 73 -5.32 -11.98 7.65
N SER A 74 -4.05 -11.64 7.85
CA SER A 74 -3.34 -11.90 9.11
C SER A 74 -3.98 -11.13 10.26
N CYS A 75 -4.37 -9.87 10.03
CA CYS A 75 -5.01 -9.05 11.05
C CYS A 75 -6.42 -9.55 11.41
N VAL A 76 -7.16 -10.16 10.47
CA VAL A 76 -8.51 -10.71 10.71
C VAL A 76 -8.49 -12.02 11.51
N LYS A 77 -7.44 -12.85 11.41
CA LYS A 77 -7.38 -14.15 12.11
C LYS A 77 -6.98 -14.04 13.59
N SER A 78 -6.28 -12.98 13.98
CA SER A 78 -6.08 -12.63 15.39
C SER A 78 -7.35 -11.97 15.90
N ASN A 79 -8.13 -12.63 16.75
CA ASN A 79 -9.32 -12.08 17.43
C ASN A 79 -8.98 -10.81 18.23
N SER A 80 -8.91 -9.69 17.54
CA SER A 80 -8.90 -8.35 18.12
C SER A 80 -9.98 -7.56 17.42
N GLU A 81 -10.74 -6.78 18.18
CA GLU A 81 -11.72 -5.78 17.74
C GLU A 81 -11.08 -4.64 16.93
N VAL A 82 -10.13 -4.97 16.06
CA VAL A 82 -9.40 -4.05 15.20
C VAL A 82 -10.02 -4.23 13.83
N VAL A 83 -10.98 -3.34 13.53
CA VAL A 83 -11.53 -3.15 12.18
C VAL A 83 -10.36 -3.03 11.21
N CYS A 84 -10.14 -4.07 10.41
CA CYS A 84 -9.05 -4.11 9.44
C CYS A 84 -9.38 -3.30 8.19
N ASP A 85 -9.70 -2.03 8.40
CA ASP A 85 -9.60 -0.95 7.43
C ASP A 85 -8.96 0.22 8.20
N GLY A 86 -7.63 0.34 8.11
CA GLY A 86 -6.94 1.52 8.66
C GLY A 86 -7.12 1.79 10.15
N ALA A 87 -7.45 0.79 10.98
CA ALA A 87 -7.50 0.96 12.42
C ALA A 87 -6.09 1.15 12.97
N VAL A 88 -5.68 2.41 13.04
CA VAL A 88 -4.78 2.89 14.06
C VAL A 88 -5.36 2.44 15.39
N ALA A 89 -4.59 1.69 16.17
CA ALA A 89 -4.91 1.48 17.58
C ALA A 89 -4.98 2.88 18.21
N ILE A 90 -6.19 3.37 18.52
CA ILE A 90 -6.32 4.58 19.31
C ILE A 90 -5.91 4.15 20.72
N PRO A 91 -4.75 4.58 21.25
CA PRO A 91 -4.47 4.35 22.65
C PRO A 91 -5.61 4.98 23.45
N GLU A 92 -6.16 4.20 24.39
CA GLU A 92 -7.16 4.67 25.33
C GLU A 92 -6.70 5.98 25.96
N GLU A 93 -7.67 6.90 26.03
CA GLU A 93 -7.59 8.25 26.59
C GLU A 93 -6.47 8.40 27.61
N ASN A 94 -5.46 9.21 27.29
CA ASN A 94 -4.76 10.14 28.19
C ASN A 94 -3.44 10.58 27.57
N SER A 95 -3.49 11.54 26.65
CA SER A 95 -2.45 12.55 26.52
C SER A 95 -2.92 13.62 25.54
N ASP A 96 -2.63 14.87 25.85
CA ASP A 96 -2.62 16.02 24.92
C ASP A 96 -1.51 15.84 23.85
N ASP A 97 -1.39 14.63 23.29
CA ASP A 97 -0.39 14.26 22.29
C ASP A 97 -0.96 14.56 20.92
N ASP A 98 -0.26 15.39 20.16
CA ASP A 98 -0.61 15.84 18.82
C ASP A 98 -0.91 14.69 17.85
N SER A 99 -0.28 13.54 18.07
CA SER A 99 -0.52 12.31 17.30
C SER A 99 -1.96 11.79 17.46
N SER A 100 -2.58 11.95 18.64
CA SER A 100 -3.95 11.49 18.90
C SER A 100 -5.00 12.27 18.08
N VAL A 101 -4.77 13.57 17.88
CA VAL A 101 -5.65 14.45 17.10
C VAL A 101 -5.64 14.05 15.62
N VAL A 102 -4.45 13.77 15.08
CA VAL A 102 -4.27 13.30 13.70
C VAL A 102 -4.98 11.96 13.49
N VAL A 103 -4.84 11.03 14.44
CA VAL A 103 -5.45 9.69 14.38
C VAL A 103 -6.97 9.78 14.40
N ARG A 104 -7.56 10.58 15.30
CA ARG A 104 -9.02 10.74 15.39
C ARG A 104 -9.62 11.32 14.10
N LEU A 105 -9.02 12.41 13.57
CA LEU A 105 -9.45 13.02 12.31
C LEU A 105 -9.33 12.06 11.12
N ALA A 106 -8.28 11.24 11.09
CA ALA A 106 -8.10 10.23 10.05
C ALA A 106 -9.20 9.14 10.10
N LEU A 107 -9.61 8.72 11.30
CA LEU A 107 -10.66 7.73 11.49
C LEU A 107 -12.06 8.28 11.17
N ASP A 108 -12.37 9.51 11.57
CA ASP A 108 -13.63 10.18 11.20
C ASP A 108 -13.77 10.31 9.67
N LEU A 109 -12.67 10.65 8.99
CA LEU A 109 -12.65 10.75 7.52
C LEU A 109 -12.70 9.38 6.83
N ALA A 110 -12.13 8.34 7.43
CA ALA A 110 -12.26 6.97 6.94
C ALA A 110 -13.71 6.47 7.06
N ALA A 111 -14.37 6.74 8.19
CA ALA A 111 -15.78 6.44 8.41
C ALA A 111 -16.71 7.16 7.43
N SER A 112 -16.31 8.36 6.94
CA SER A 112 -17.04 9.09 5.90
C SER A 112 -16.98 8.47 4.49
N GLY A 113 -16.25 7.35 4.30
CA GLY A 113 -16.16 6.63 3.02
C GLY A 113 -15.26 7.28 1.97
N LYS A 114 -14.45 8.28 2.33
CA LYS A 114 -13.51 8.94 1.42
C LYS A 114 -12.28 8.06 1.14
N LYS A 115 -11.77 8.10 -0.09
CA LYS A 115 -10.62 7.27 -0.51
C LYS A 115 -9.35 7.59 0.30
N HIS A 116 -8.54 6.58 0.62
CA HIS A 116 -7.32 6.72 1.44
C HIS A 116 -6.34 7.81 0.98
N LYS A 117 -6.18 8.03 -0.34
CA LYS A 117 -5.29 9.09 -0.88
C LYS A 117 -5.73 10.50 -0.52
N THR A 118 -7.03 10.70 -0.27
CA THR A 118 -7.60 12.00 0.12
C THR A 118 -7.59 12.21 1.63
N ILE A 119 -7.46 11.16 2.45
CA ILE A 119 -7.53 11.27 3.91
C ILE A 119 -6.37 12.10 4.44
N ARG A 120 -5.12 11.74 4.12
CA ARG A 120 -3.92 12.49 4.58
C ARG A 120 -4.01 13.98 4.24
N LYS A 121 -4.27 14.30 2.97
CA LYS A 121 -4.38 15.70 2.53
C LYS A 121 -5.55 16.45 3.16
N SER A 122 -6.66 15.77 3.44
CA SER A 122 -7.82 16.38 4.12
C SER A 122 -7.53 16.65 5.60
N VAL A 123 -6.83 15.74 6.28
CA VAL A 123 -6.38 15.93 7.65
C VAL A 123 -5.36 17.07 7.73
N GLU A 124 -4.36 17.09 6.84
CA GLU A 124 -3.39 18.19 6.75
C GLU A 124 -4.07 19.55 6.57
N ASN A 125 -5.05 19.65 5.66
CA ASN A 125 -5.79 20.89 5.44
C ASN A 125 -6.60 21.33 6.67
N ALA A 126 -7.32 20.40 7.31
CA ALA A 126 -8.11 20.69 8.50
C ALA A 126 -7.24 21.17 9.68
N LEU A 127 -6.04 20.60 9.85
CA LEU A 127 -5.11 21.01 10.90
C LEU A 127 -4.51 22.39 10.61
N VAL A 128 -4.20 22.71 9.35
CA VAL A 128 -3.76 24.05 8.94
C VAL A 128 -4.87 25.08 9.18
N GLU A 129 -6.12 24.77 8.86
CA GLU A 129 -7.29 25.62 9.15
C GLU A 129 -7.49 25.82 10.66
N ALA A 130 -7.17 24.81 11.47
CA ALA A 130 -7.15 24.89 12.93
C ALA A 130 -5.92 25.62 13.51
N GLY A 131 -5.05 26.17 12.65
CA GLY A 131 -3.89 27.00 13.06
C GLY A 131 -2.61 26.21 13.38
N TRP A 132 -2.52 24.94 12.99
CA TRP A 132 -1.32 24.14 13.22
C TRP A 132 -0.19 24.51 12.25
N GLY A 133 1.03 24.58 12.78
CA GLY A 133 2.24 24.77 11.97
C GLY A 133 2.57 23.53 11.13
N LYS A 134 3.00 23.72 9.89
CA LYS A 134 3.32 22.63 8.95
C LYS A 134 4.36 21.63 9.49
N ASN A 135 5.34 22.10 10.26
CA ASN A 135 6.35 21.24 10.88
C ASN A 135 5.77 20.35 11.98
N ARG A 136 4.90 20.92 12.83
CA ARG A 136 4.17 20.19 13.88
C ARG A 136 3.26 19.10 13.32
N ILE A 137 2.60 19.39 12.19
CA ILE A 137 1.79 18.40 11.47
C ILE A 137 2.66 17.26 10.94
N ALA A 138 3.81 17.56 10.32
CA ALA A 138 4.72 16.55 9.80
C ALA A 138 5.27 15.65 10.92
N GLU A 139 5.73 16.24 12.03
CA GLU A 139 6.19 15.51 13.21
C GLU A 139 5.09 14.62 13.81
N ALA A 140 3.85 15.11 13.87
CA ALA A 140 2.72 14.32 14.35
C ALA A 140 2.41 13.13 13.42
N PHE A 141 2.48 13.30 12.10
CA PHE A 141 2.34 12.19 11.15
C PHE A 141 3.50 11.19 11.24
N ASP A 142 4.74 11.68 11.38
CA ASP A 142 5.92 10.83 11.50
C ASP A 142 5.89 10.03 12.81
N SER A 143 5.46 10.64 13.92
CA SER A 143 5.23 9.94 15.20
C SER A 143 4.16 8.84 15.10
N VAL A 144 3.07 9.08 14.34
CA VAL A 144 2.06 8.04 14.07
C VAL A 144 2.65 6.91 13.23
N LEU A 145 3.54 7.20 12.28
CA LEU A 145 4.20 6.19 11.45
C LEU A 145 5.26 5.38 12.20
N GLU A 146 5.98 5.98 13.14
CA GLU A 146 6.99 5.29 13.97
C GLU A 146 6.36 4.36 15.03
N ARG A 147 5.10 4.61 15.41
CA ARG A 147 4.35 3.76 16.35
C ARG A 147 3.71 2.52 15.70
N VAL A 148 3.82 2.33 14.37
CA VAL A 148 3.21 1.23 13.58
C VAL A 148 4.26 0.27 13.03
#